data_AF-A0A7C6HVS9-F1
#
_entry.id   AF-A0A7C6HVS9-F1
#
_cell.length_a   1.000
_cell.length_b   1.000
_cell.length_c   1.000
_cell.angle_alpha   90.00
_cell.angle_beta   90.00
_cell.angle_gamma   90.00
#
_symmetry.space_group_name_H-M   'P 1'
#
loop_
_entity.id
_entity.type
_entity.pdbx_description
1 polymer ?
#
loop_
_entity_poly.entity_id
_entity_poly.type
_entity_poly.pdbx_seq_one_letter_code
_entity_poly.pdbx_strand_id
1 'polypeptide(L)' 'MMIKNAGNQRNQIQFVSADSLVPEDHLLRDIDRAIDFSFIYELVQDK' A
#
# COMPACT_ATOMS: atom_id res chain seq x y z
N MET A 1 -26.48 -14.09 -13.41
CA MET A 1 -26.01 -14.16 -14.81
C MET A 1 -24.49 -14.04 -14.80
N MET A 2 -23.78 -15.08 -15.27
CA MET A 2 -22.35 -14.94 -15.58
C MET A 2 -22.23 -13.99 -16.77
N ILE A 3 -21.52 -12.87 -16.58
CA ILE A 3 -21.27 -11.91 -17.65
C ILE A 3 -20.30 -12.56 -18.64
N LYS A 4 -20.84 -12.83 -19.83
CA LYS A 4 -20.10 -13.12 -21.06
C LYS A 4 -19.04 -12.05 -21.26
N ASN A 5 -17.77 -12.40 -21.03
CA ASN A 5 -16.56 -11.95 -21.72
C ASN A 5 -15.33 -12.51 -20.98
N ALA A 6 -15.16 -13.83 -21.02
CA ALA A 6 -13.96 -14.53 -20.55
C ALA A 6 -12.78 -14.36 -21.54
N GLY A 7 -12.61 -13.14 -22.07
CA GLY A 7 -11.48 -12.77 -22.91
C GLY A 7 -10.24 -12.63 -22.04
N ASN A 8 -9.58 -13.76 -21.74
CA ASN A 8 -8.20 -13.89 -21.28
C ASN A 8 -7.61 -12.72 -20.47
N GLN A 9 -8.30 -12.27 -19.40
CA GLN A 9 -7.86 -11.20 -18.49
C GLN A 9 -6.70 -11.61 -17.57
N ARG A 10 -6.01 -12.73 -17.89
CA ARG A 10 -5.00 -13.37 -17.03
C ARG A 10 -3.67 -12.63 -17.04
N ASN A 11 -3.35 -11.89 -18.10
CA ASN A 11 -2.11 -11.12 -18.23
C ASN A 11 -2.42 -9.61 -18.19
N GLN A 12 -2.68 -9.09 -17.00
CA GLN A 12 -2.81 -7.65 -16.76
C GLN A 12 -1.61 -7.17 -15.94
N ILE A 13 -1.03 -6.05 -16.38
CA ILE A 13 -0.02 -5.33 -15.61
C ILE A 13 -0.75 -4.23 -14.85
N GLN A 14 -0.63 -4.24 -13.52
CA GLN A 14 -1.18 -3.19 -12.67
C GLN A 14 -0.04 -2.43 -12.00
N PHE A 15 -0.05 -1.11 -12.15
CA PHE A 15 0.84 -0.22 -11.43
C PHE A 15 0.12 0.26 -10.18
N VAL A 16 0.62 -0.13 -9.02
CA VAL A 16 0.14 0.34 -7.71
C VAL A 16 1.32 0.86 -6.91
N SER A 17 1.12 1.94 -6.16
CA SER A 17 2.07 2.30 -5.10
C SER A 17 1.70 1.55 -3.82
N ALA A 18 2.68 1.33 -2.93
CA ALA A 18 2.43 0.74 -1.62
C ALA A 18 1.42 1.59 -0.82
N ASP A 19 1.51 2.91 -0.95
CA ASP A 19 0.58 3.84 -0.30
C ASP A 19 -0.86 3.64 -0.77
N SER A 20 -1.09 3.37 -2.06
CA SER A 20 -2.44 3.14 -2.58
C SER A 20 -3.10 1.87 -2.04
N LEU A 21 -2.35 0.97 -1.40
CA LEU A 21 -2.89 -0.21 -0.73
C LEU A 21 -3.45 0.11 0.67
N VAL A 22 -3.11 1.26 1.24
CA VAL A 22 -3.63 1.73 2.52
C VAL A 22 -4.87 2.59 2.28
N PRO A 23 -6.06 2.19 2.78
CA PRO A 23 -7.27 2.99 2.63
C PRO A 23 -7.09 4.41 3.19
N GLU A 24 -7.82 5.37 2.61
CA GLU A 24 -7.77 6.78 3.03
C GLU A 24 -8.18 6.98 4.49
N ASP A 25 -9.25 6.29 4.92
CA ASP A 25 -9.81 6.34 6.27
C ASP A 25 -9.21 5.26 7.19
N HIS A 26 -7.91 5.02 7.05
CA HIS A 26 -7.22 4.01 7.85
C HIS A 26 -6.36 4.65 8.93
N LEU A 27 -6.44 4.11 10.16
CA LEU A 27 -5.70 4.59 11.34
C LEU A 27 -4.19 4.79 11.09
N LEU A 28 -3.58 3.95 10.26
CA LEU A 28 -2.16 4.08 9.91
C LEU A 28 -1.83 5.44 9.27
N ARG A 29 -2.76 6.03 8.51
CA ARG A 29 -2.60 7.38 7.92
C ARG A 29 -2.60 8.46 9.00
N ASP A 30 -3.41 8.29 10.03
CA ASP A 30 -3.46 9.23 11.16
C ASP A 30 -2.19 9.15 11.99
N ILE A 31 -1.69 7.92 12.22
CA ILE A 31 -0.44 7.67 12.93
C ILE A 31 0.75 8.27 12.16
N ASP A 32 0.83 8.03 10.85
CA ASP A 32 1.88 8.56 9.97
C ASP A 32 1.90 10.09 9.95
N ARG A 33 0.73 10.74 10.00
CA ARG A 33 0.62 12.20 10.12
C ARG A 33 0.99 12.73 11.52
N ALA A 34 0.84 11.92 12.56
CA ALA A 34 1.04 12.33 13.95
C ALA A 34 2.45 12.06 14.48
N ILE A 35 3.18 11.12 13.88
CA ILE A 35 4.46 10.64 14.40
C ILE A 35 5.51 10.66 13.30
N ASP A 36 6.63 11.35 13.55
CA ASP A 36 7.82 11.23 12.71
C ASP A 36 8.56 9.93 13.07
N PHE A 37 8.61 8.98 12.13
CA PHE A 37 9.28 7.69 12.27
C PHE A 37 10.76 7.71 11.87
N SER A 38 11.34 8.87 11.54
CA SER A 38 12.76 9.01 11.19
C SER A 38 13.71 8.38 12.22
N PHE A 39 13.36 8.45 13.51
CA PHE A 39 14.12 7.87 14.61
C PHE A 39 14.31 6.35 14.53
N ILE A 40 13.42 5.61 13.84
CA ILE A 40 13.53 4.15 13.73
C ILE A 40 14.84 3.78 13.03
N TYR A 41 15.26 4.54 12.01
CA TYR A 41 16.50 4.27 11.29
C TYR A 41 17.72 4.37 12.21
N GLU A 42 17.74 5.36 13.10
CA GLU A 42 18.81 5.52 14.10
C GLU A 42 18.81 4.36 15.11
N LEU A 43 17.63 3.80 15.42
CA LEU A 43 17.49 2.67 16.35
C LEU A 43 17.92 1.32 15.76
N VAL A 44 17.69 1.10 14.46
CA VAL A 44 17.91 -0.21 13.80
C VAL A 44 19.21 -0.28 13.02
N GLN A 45 19.90 0.84 12.83
CA GLN A 45 21.19 0.83 12.16
C GLN A 45 22.21 0.02 12.97
N ASP A 46 22.73 -1.05 12.38
CA ASP A 46 23.81 -1.85 12.96
C ASP A 46 25.04 -0.95 13.21
N LYS A 47 25.71 -1.17 14.35
CA LYS A 47 27.00 -0.52 14.65
C LYS A 47 28.15 -1.16 13.90
#